data_AF-L0DGA8-F1
#
_entry.id   AF-L0DGA8-F1
#
_cell.length_a   1.000
_cell.length_b   1.000
_cell.length_c   1.000
_cell.angle_alpha   90.00
_cell.angle_beta   90.00
_cell.angle_gamma   90.00
#
_symmetry.space_group_name_H-M   'P 1'
#
loop_
_entity.id
_entity.type
_entity.pdbx_description
1 polymer ?
#
loop_
_entity_poly.entity_id
_entity_poly.type
_entity_poly.pdbx_seq_one_letter_code
_entity_poly.pdbx_strand_id
1 'polypeptide(L)'
;MTNEIHAQTGIFATNVAASGWWVCNAFYQHGPSWQMVPPILIGAASFVGALRGYANDRQARQHKDELHRLEVERRREAANVSR
;
A
#
# COMPACT_ATOMS: atom_id res chain seq x y z
N MET A 1 -5.21 -17.76 0.22
CA MET A 1 -4.52 -16.76 1.07
C MET A 1 -4.73 -15.33 0.52
N THR A 2 -5.97 -14.91 0.29
CA THR A 2 -6.31 -13.63 -0.36
C THR A 2 -7.02 -12.64 0.59
N ASN A 3 -7.47 -13.08 1.76
CA ASN A 3 -8.20 -12.23 2.71
C ASN A 3 -7.31 -11.34 3.60
N GLU A 4 -6.04 -11.68 3.82
CA GLU A 4 -5.17 -10.88 4.71
C GLU A 4 -4.70 -9.57 4.08
N ILE A 5 -4.52 -9.53 2.75
CA ILE A 5 -4.04 -8.34 2.03
C ILE A 5 -5.10 -7.22 2.01
N HIS A 6 -6.38 -7.58 2.00
CA HIS A 6 -7.49 -6.62 2.05
C HIS A 6 -7.60 -5.93 3.41
N ALA A 7 -7.41 -6.69 4.50
CA ALA A 7 -7.44 -6.14 5.87
C ALA A 7 -6.31 -5.13 6.10
N GLN A 8 -5.10 -5.41 5.60
CA GLN A 8 -3.96 -4.52 5.75
C GLN A 8 -4.17 -3.21 4.97
N THR A 9 -4.71 -3.29 3.76
CA THR A 9 -5.03 -2.11 2.93
C THR A 9 -6.12 -1.25 3.59
N GLY A 10 -7.12 -1.88 4.22
CA GLY A 10 -8.16 -1.19 4.99
C GLY A 10 -7.61 -0.43 6.20
N ILE A 11 -6.73 -1.06 6.99
CA ILE A 11 -6.10 -0.42 8.15
C ILE A 11 -5.26 0.79 7.72
N PHE A 12 -4.48 0.68 6.63
CA PHE A 12 -3.73 1.82 6.09
C PHE A 12 -4.66 2.93 5.58
N ALA A 13 -5.72 2.59 4.85
CA ALA A 13 -6.67 3.57 4.35
C ALA A 13 -7.39 4.32 5.49
N THR A 14 -7.82 3.62 6.54
CA THR A 14 -8.45 4.23 7.71
C THR A 14 -7.48 5.13 8.47
N ASN A 15 -6.22 4.72 8.66
CA ASN A 15 -5.21 5.57 9.32
C ASN A 15 -4.88 6.82 8.51
N VAL A 16 -4.79 6.73 7.17
CA VAL A 16 -4.58 7.90 6.31
C VAL A 16 -5.79 8.84 6.39
N ALA A 17 -7.01 8.31 6.35
CA ALA A 17 -8.23 9.12 6.46
C ALA A 17 -8.34 9.81 7.83
N ALA A 18 -8.07 9.09 8.93
CA ALA A 18 -8.10 9.65 10.28
C ALA A 18 -7.01 10.72 10.48
N SER A 19 -5.81 10.48 9.96
CA SER A 19 -4.72 11.45 10.00
C SER A 19 -5.05 12.71 9.20
N GLY A 20 -5.62 12.55 7.99
CA GLY A 20 -6.04 13.66 7.15
C GLY A 20 -7.14 14.50 7.80
N TRP A 21 -8.16 13.84 8.38
CA TRP A 21 -9.20 14.52 9.15
C TRP A 21 -8.62 15.30 10.34
N TRP A 22 -7.72 14.67 11.10
CA TRP A 22 -7.09 15.32 12.25
C TRP A 22 -6.27 16.53 11.84
N VAL A 23 -5.48 16.43 10.77
CA VAL A 23 -4.69 17.55 10.22
C VAL A 23 -5.61 18.70 9.78
N CYS A 24 -6.66 18.41 9.01
CA CYS A 24 -7.63 19.43 8.59
C CYS A 24 -8.33 20.11 9.78
N ASN A 25 -8.77 19.32 10.77
CA ASN A 25 -9.40 19.84 11.97
C ASN A 25 -8.43 20.70 12.81
N ALA A 26 -7.18 20.27 12.94
CA ALA A 26 -6.17 21.00 13.69
C ALA A 26 -5.77 22.32 12.98
N PHE A 27 -5.74 22.33 11.64
CA PHE A 27 -5.59 23.58 10.86
C PHE A 27 -6.79 24.52 11.03
N TYR A 28 -8.02 23.98 11.03
CA TYR A 28 -9.23 24.77 11.21
C TYR A 28 -9.32 25.41 12.61
N GLN A 29 -8.89 24.68 13.65
CA GLN A 29 -8.99 25.14 15.04
C GLN A 29 -7.83 26.07 15.46
N HIS A 30 -6.61 25.83 15.00
CA HIS A 30 -5.43 26.56 15.50
C HIS A 30 -4.83 27.54 14.49
N GLY A 31 -5.29 27.55 13.25
CA GLY A 31 -4.66 28.30 12.17
C GLY A 31 -3.25 27.81 11.84
N PRO A 32 -2.58 28.37 10.81
CA PRO A 32 -1.22 27.99 10.47
C PRO A 32 -0.24 28.50 11.54
N SER A 33 -0.02 27.69 12.58
CA SER A 33 0.94 27.97 13.65
C SER A 33 2.20 27.11 13.50
N TRP A 34 3.34 27.64 13.92
CA TRP A 34 4.63 26.93 13.90
C TRP A 34 4.62 25.60 14.69
N GLN A 35 3.66 25.41 15.60
CA GLN A 35 3.46 24.18 16.37
C GLN A 35 2.88 23.04 15.52
N MET A 36 2.33 23.32 14.34
CA MET A 36 1.81 22.30 13.43
C MET A 36 2.88 21.69 12.53
N VAL A 37 4.06 22.30 12.44
CA VAL A 37 5.16 21.81 11.58
C VAL A 37 5.60 20.39 11.97
N PRO A 38 5.82 20.05 13.26
CA PRO A 38 6.20 18.70 13.65
C PRO A 38 5.17 17.61 13.25
N PRO A 39 3.86 17.72 13.55
CA PRO A 39 2.90 16.70 13.15
C PRO A 39 2.70 16.62 11.64
N ILE A 40 2.81 17.73 10.90
CA ILE A 40 2.76 17.71 9.42
C ILE A 40 3.95 16.93 8.85
N LEU A 41 5.16 17.11 9.40
CA LEU A 41 6.34 16.36 8.95
C LEU A 41 6.22 14.87 9.26
N ILE A 42 5.66 14.50 10.43
CA ILE A 42 5.40 13.10 10.78
C ILE A 42 4.35 12.50 9.83
N GLY A 43 3.29 13.24 9.53
CA GLY A 43 2.27 12.84 8.56
C GLY A 43 2.86 12.66 7.16
N ALA A 44 3.69 13.59 6.70
CA ALA A 44 4.36 13.52 5.40
C ALA A 44 5.33 12.33 5.32
N ALA A 45 6.13 12.08 6.37
CA ALA A 45 7.02 10.92 6.43
C ALA A 45 6.24 9.60 6.39
N SER A 46 5.11 9.52 7.11
CA SER A 46 4.22 8.37 7.11
C SER A 46 3.59 8.15 5.72
N PHE A 47 3.20 9.23 5.05
CA PHE A 47 2.65 9.18 3.69
C PHE A 47 3.69 8.72 2.66
N VAL A 48 4.92 9.23 2.74
CA VAL A 48 6.03 8.76 1.89
C VAL A 48 6.32 7.28 2.14
N GLY A 49 6.29 6.83 3.39
CA GLY A 49 6.40 5.41 3.75
C GLY A 49 5.28 4.56 3.13
N ALA A 50 4.03 5.03 3.21
CA ALA A 50 2.88 4.35 2.63
C ALA A 50 2.95 4.29 1.09
N LEU A 51 3.36 5.39 0.43
CA LEU A 51 3.58 5.43 -1.02
C LEU A 51 4.67 4.45 -1.46
N ARG A 52 5.78 4.40 -0.73
CA ARG A 52 6.86 3.46 -1.01
C ARG A 52 6.40 2.01 -0.81
N GLY A 53 5.65 1.74 0.25
CA GLY A 53 5.03 0.43 0.50
C GLY A 53 4.08 0.03 -0.62
N TYR A 54 3.23 0.94 -1.07
CA TYR A 54 2.29 0.73 -2.17
C TYR A 54 3.00 0.46 -3.51
N ALA A 55 4.05 1.22 -3.83
CA ALA A 55 4.86 1.00 -5.03
C ALA A 55 5.55 -0.38 -4.99
N ASN A 56 6.07 -0.77 -3.82
CA ASN A 56 6.72 -2.06 -3.66
C ASN A 56 5.73 -3.24 -3.72
N ASP A 57 4.53 -3.09 -3.13
CA ASP A 57 3.46 -4.09 -3.23
C ASP A 57 3.00 -4.26 -4.68
N ARG A 58 2.93 -3.17 -5.45
CA ARG A 58 2.59 -3.22 -6.88
C ARG A 58 3.64 -3.96 -7.70
N GLN A 59 4.93 -3.75 -7.44
CA GLN A 59 6.02 -4.50 -8.08
C GLN A 59 6.00 -5.98 -7.69
N ALA A 60 5.75 -6.28 -6.40
CA ALA A 60 5.65 -7.66 -5.92
C ALA A 60 4.48 -8.42 -6.55
N ARG A 61 3.35 -7.74 -6.83
CA ARG A 61 2.20 -8.33 -7.55
C ARG A 61 2.55 -8.66 -9.00
N GLN A 62 3.20 -7.73 -9.71
CA GLN A 62 3.62 -7.97 -11.11
C GLN A 62 4.58 -9.16 -11.21
N HIS A 63 5.54 -9.26 -10.27
CA HIS A 63 6.49 -10.37 -10.26
C HIS A 63 5.83 -11.72 -9.93
N LYS A 64 4.82 -11.72 -9.04
CA LYS A 64 4.02 -12.92 -8.75
C LYS A 64 3.17 -13.36 -9.94
N ASP A 65 2.62 -12.43 -10.70
CA ASP A 65 1.82 -12.73 -11.89
C ASP A 65 2.70 -13.32 -13.02
N GLU A 66 3.92 -12.81 -13.19
CA GLU A 66 4.92 -13.38 -14.12
C GLU A 66 5.34 -14.79 -13.71
N LEU A 67 5.63 -15.02 -12.44
CA LEU A 67 5.93 -16.35 -11.90
C LEU A 67 4.77 -17.32 -12.09
N HIS A 68 3.54 -16.89 -11.82
CA HIS A 68 2.36 -17.72 -12.04
C HIS A 68 2.16 -18.10 -13.51
N ARG A 69 2.45 -17.18 -14.43
CA ARG A 69 2.35 -17.45 -15.87
C ARG A 69 3.38 -18.49 -16.33
N LEU A 70 4.63 -18.38 -15.87
CA LEU A 70 5.69 -19.34 -16.17
C LEU A 70 5.38 -20.74 -15.59
N GLU A 71 4.81 -20.80 -14.39
CA GLU A 71 4.38 -22.06 -13.75
C GLU A 71 3.28 -22.76 -14.57
N VAL A 72 2.32 -22.00 -15.09
CA VAL A 72 1.23 -22.52 -15.93
C VAL A 72 1.75 -23.01 -17.29
N GLU A 73 2.71 -22.31 -17.90
CA GLU A 73 3.35 -22.72 -19.15
C GLU A 73 4.13 -24.03 -18.97
N ARG A 74 4.96 -24.16 -17.91
CA ARG A 74 5.64 -25.43 -17.60
C ARG A 74 4.68 -26.59 -17.39
N ARG A 75 3.54 -26.37 -16.71
CA ARG A 75 2.54 -27.43 -16.52
C ARG A 75 1.88 -27.85 -17.83
N ARG A 76 1.65 -26.91 -18.76
CA ARG A 76 1.12 -27.22 -20.09
C ARG A 76 2.13 -27.98 -20.95
N GLU A 77 3.40 -27.59 -20.92
CA GLU A 77 4.48 -28.30 -21.61
C GLU A 77 4.64 -29.73 -21.06
N ALA A 78 4.66 -29.90 -19.74
CA ALA A 78 4.72 -31.23 -19.11
C ALA A 78 3.53 -32.12 -19.49
N ALA A 79 2.31 -31.55 -19.57
CA ALA A 79 1.10 -32.28 -19.98
C ALA A 79 1.08 -32.65 -21.47
N ASN A 80 1.74 -31.86 -22.34
CA ASN A 80 1.85 -32.16 -23.76
C ASN A 80 2.96 -33.18 -24.06
N VAL A 81 4.02 -33.24 -23.26
CA VAL A 81 5.12 -34.22 -23.40
C VAL A 81 4.74 -35.62 -22.93
N SER A 82 3.73 -35.73 -22.06
CA SER A 82 3.25 -37.01 -21.51
C SER A 82 2.10 -37.65 -22.31
N ARG A 83 1.81 -37.13 -23.51
CA ARG A 83 0.78 -37.61 -24.43
C ARG A 83 1.38 -38.09 -25.73
#